data_AF-F7JZJ4-F1
#
_entry.id   AF-F7JZJ4-F1
#
_cell.length_a   1.000
_cell.length_b   1.000
_cell.length_c   1.000
_cell.angle_alpha   90.00
_cell.angle_beta   90.00
_cell.angle_gamma   90.00
#
_symmetry.space_group_name_H-M   'P 1'
#
loop_
_entity.id
_entity.type
_entity.pdbx_description
1 polymer ?
#
loop_
_entity_poly.entity_id
_entity_poly.type
_entity_poly.pdbx_seq_one_letter_code
_entity_poly.pdbx_strand_id
1 'polypeptide(L)'
;MNLKLDELTKEELQKIIEKIAKRLSKEQYEYLQHLITECTEKENTADISPQSLMAQGFVDEKMLQIEEWKQQIEDGKLYLDTEEYEDYGDDYWDREWIIEYYDNQQIGDKIMFMMRFANDCINDRRYQEANSIYEWLWEMEVGTDYEDGEFVDLDTLAENGIIATDMKQLALQTLYANYQVLKKEKRAEMLYLYFNHSAFKNLHMEEIFHVGREALKDQKQFWEDWIVLLKNKQGDIAGRLLKDAVLYSQGIDGLVHIADESAAVHPSLYLAAMDVYGKAQDYEKIEKTGEKVLEKVNRQLKIRAEICLKAAYASFRLGHEEKMMKFCWECFCSESTEKNFLRLFGTKEMAAQYGMRGKEVLKNRIRGNCENDIRNTELHRNIIDGYSYYFLSFYMGDFISVKSASKNPAGSLGWSSSFIRYGIRLFLLYLYSKSLPSKAAGSIANYVGFPDMKDADCVMGFEQEIIEESQLHKVSVFWNYFQRWKAYYPIEQAEKKSILSWAEKTVYSRADAIVSGKHRNQYAEVAVLLAMVGEIKEDMGTARAREEIFAEYKRKYPRHSSFQKEMKYYFDVK
;
A
#
# COMPACT_ATOMS: atom_id res chain seq x y z
N MET A 1 -22.34 -13.78 20.03
CA MET A 1 -22.84 -14.29 21.34
C MET A 1 -24.20 -13.63 21.56
N ASN A 2 -25.31 -14.33 21.32
CA ASN A 2 -26.64 -13.73 21.41
C ASN A 2 -27.13 -13.76 22.85
N LEU A 3 -27.10 -12.61 23.51
CA LEU A 3 -27.81 -12.42 24.77
C LEU A 3 -29.30 -12.36 24.45
N LYS A 4 -30.11 -13.20 25.12
CA LYS A 4 -31.58 -13.24 25.01
C LYS A 4 -32.21 -12.05 25.73
N LEU A 5 -31.87 -10.84 25.30
CA LEU A 5 -32.33 -9.59 25.94
C LEU A 5 -33.85 -9.42 25.78
N ASP A 6 -34.43 -9.94 24.70
CA ASP A 6 -35.85 -9.83 24.37
C ASP A 6 -36.77 -10.69 25.27
N GLU A 7 -36.20 -11.62 26.06
CA GLU A 7 -36.95 -12.50 26.97
C GLU A 7 -37.03 -11.93 28.40
N LEU A 8 -36.35 -10.81 28.69
CA LEU A 8 -36.22 -10.24 30.03
C LEU A 8 -37.21 -9.09 30.28
N THR A 9 -37.76 -9.02 31.49
CA THR A 9 -38.59 -7.90 31.92
C THR A 9 -37.75 -6.65 32.18
N LYS A 10 -38.39 -5.47 32.19
CA LYS A 10 -37.72 -4.18 32.46
C LYS A 10 -37.02 -4.18 33.83
N GLU A 11 -37.66 -4.72 34.86
CA GLU A 11 -37.06 -4.83 36.20
C GLU A 11 -35.86 -5.79 36.24
N GLU A 12 -35.87 -6.86 35.45
CA GLU A 12 -34.74 -7.81 35.37
C GLU A 12 -33.54 -7.19 34.65
N LEU A 13 -33.79 -6.47 33.55
CA LEU A 13 -32.76 -5.73 32.82
C LEU A 13 -32.12 -4.65 33.72
N GLN A 14 -32.93 -3.88 34.45
CA GLN A 14 -32.42 -2.88 35.38
C GLN A 14 -31.49 -3.49 36.44
N LYS A 15 -31.90 -4.61 37.07
CA LYS A 15 -31.07 -5.33 38.05
C LYS A 15 -29.78 -5.89 37.46
N ILE A 16 -29.79 -6.33 36.20
CA ILE A 16 -28.60 -6.82 35.50
C ILE A 16 -27.63 -5.65 35.26
N ILE A 17 -28.12 -4.51 34.77
CA ILE A 17 -27.32 -3.30 34.54
C ILE A 17 -26.71 -2.80 35.84
N GLU A 18 -27.48 -2.75 36.93
CA GLU A 18 -26.97 -2.38 38.27
C GLU A 18 -25.85 -3.31 38.77
N LYS A 19 -25.92 -4.62 38.45
CA LYS A 19 -24.86 -5.57 38.80
C LYS A 19 -23.63 -5.43 37.91
N ILE A 20 -23.81 -5.14 36.62
CA ILE A 20 -22.73 -4.89 35.67
C ILE A 20 -22.00 -3.61 36.06
N ALA A 21 -22.72 -2.52 36.33
CA ALA A 21 -22.16 -1.21 36.69
C ALA A 21 -21.20 -1.29 37.90
N LYS A 22 -21.47 -2.18 38.86
CA LYS A 22 -20.61 -2.42 40.04
C LYS A 22 -19.28 -3.11 39.73
N ARG A 23 -19.09 -3.63 38.50
CA ARG A 23 -17.91 -4.38 38.07
C ARG A 23 -17.15 -3.71 36.93
N LEU A 24 -17.61 -2.55 36.46
CA LEU A 24 -16.99 -1.81 35.36
C LEU A 24 -15.72 -1.10 35.82
N SER A 25 -14.77 -0.94 34.89
CA SER A 25 -13.68 0.03 35.05
C SER A 25 -14.23 1.46 34.99
N LYS A 26 -13.41 2.46 35.38
CA LYS A 26 -13.80 3.87 35.37
C LYS A 26 -14.23 4.35 33.97
N GLU A 27 -13.46 4.02 32.95
CA GLU A 27 -13.74 4.37 31.54
C GLU A 27 -15.04 3.71 31.03
N GLN A 28 -15.27 2.45 31.38
CA GLN A 28 -16.50 1.74 31.01
C GLN A 28 -17.73 2.30 31.74
N TYR A 29 -17.57 2.78 32.96
CA TYR A 29 -18.62 3.43 33.73
C TYR A 29 -18.98 4.79 33.12
N GLU A 30 -17.99 5.59 32.71
CA GLU A 30 -18.20 6.87 32.01
C GLU A 30 -18.92 6.65 30.66
N TYR A 31 -18.58 5.59 29.93
CA TYR A 31 -19.28 5.20 28.71
C TYR A 31 -20.74 4.77 28.96
N LEU A 32 -20.98 3.98 30.03
CA LEU A 32 -22.34 3.60 30.42
C LEU A 32 -23.18 4.83 30.84
N GLN A 33 -22.58 5.79 31.54
CA GLN A 33 -23.22 7.06 31.89
C GLN A 33 -23.63 7.84 30.62
N HIS A 34 -22.75 7.93 29.63
CA HIS A 34 -23.06 8.56 28.34
C HIS A 34 -24.27 7.90 27.65
N LEU A 35 -24.31 6.56 27.60
CA LEU A 35 -25.44 5.82 27.02
C LEU A 35 -26.76 6.06 27.78
N ILE A 36 -26.71 6.13 29.12
CA ILE A 36 -27.89 6.43 29.94
C ILE A 36 -28.42 7.83 29.64
N THR A 37 -27.54 8.82 29.54
CA THR A 37 -27.90 10.20 29.16
C THR A 37 -28.54 10.24 27.78
N GLU A 38 -27.93 9.55 26.80
CA GLU A 38 -28.45 9.49 25.43
C GLU A 38 -29.86 8.86 25.35
N CYS A 39 -30.13 7.81 26.13
CA CYS A 39 -31.45 7.15 26.16
C CYS A 39 -32.50 7.96 26.93
N THR A 40 -32.11 8.64 28.02
CA THR A 40 -33.04 9.42 28.85
C THR A 40 -33.38 10.79 28.27
N GLU A 41 -32.51 11.35 27.42
CA GLU A 41 -32.82 12.54 26.62
C GLU A 41 -33.81 12.22 25.47
N LYS A 42 -33.76 11.01 24.92
CA LYS A 42 -34.71 10.54 23.89
C LYS A 42 -36.13 10.30 24.43
N GLU A 43 -36.31 9.82 25.66
CA GLU A 43 -37.64 9.54 26.24
C GLU A 43 -38.38 10.78 26.79
N ASN A 44 -37.68 11.86 27.14
CA ASN A 44 -38.31 13.10 27.65
C ASN A 44 -38.82 14.04 26.56
N THR A 45 -38.80 13.64 25.28
CA THR A 45 -39.38 14.41 24.17
C THR A 45 -40.70 13.78 23.71
N ALA A 46 -41.67 13.77 24.61
CA ALA A 46 -43.07 13.63 24.23
C ALA A 46 -43.50 14.89 23.44
N ASP A 47 -43.55 14.76 22.12
CA ASP A 47 -44.46 15.46 21.21
C ASP A 47 -44.62 16.99 21.40
N ILE A 48 -43.50 17.71 21.54
CA ILE A 48 -43.45 19.16 21.35
C ILE A 48 -42.86 19.40 19.97
N SER A 49 -43.66 19.98 19.07
CA SER A 49 -43.17 20.56 17.82
C SER A 49 -41.94 21.43 18.11
N PRO A 50 -40.72 21.07 17.63
CA PRO A 50 -39.53 21.82 17.99
C PRO A 50 -39.51 23.09 17.13
N GLN A 51 -39.89 24.21 17.73
CA GLN A 51 -39.70 25.53 17.12
C GLN A 51 -38.20 25.81 16.98
N SER A 52 -37.80 26.33 15.82
CA SER A 52 -36.48 26.92 15.58
C SER A 52 -36.18 27.95 16.67
N LEU A 53 -35.03 27.79 17.33
CA LEU A 53 -34.49 28.64 18.39
C LEU A 53 -34.00 29.98 17.83
N MET A 54 -33.49 30.01 16.58
CA MET A 54 -33.06 31.24 15.93
C MET A 54 -34.23 31.92 15.21
N ALA A 55 -34.47 33.19 15.53
CA ALA A 55 -35.47 34.00 14.83
C ALA A 55 -35.09 34.21 13.36
N GLN A 56 -36.06 34.14 12.45
CA GLN A 56 -35.80 34.27 11.00
C GLN A 56 -35.05 35.55 10.64
N GLY A 57 -35.43 36.70 11.23
CA GLY A 57 -34.76 37.97 10.96
C GLY A 57 -33.28 37.99 11.36
N PHE A 58 -32.89 37.25 12.41
CA PHE A 58 -31.48 37.10 12.77
C PHE A 58 -30.72 36.26 11.74
N VAL A 59 -31.32 35.17 11.28
CA VAL A 59 -30.71 34.30 10.26
C VAL A 59 -30.56 35.06 8.94
N ASP A 60 -31.58 35.78 8.50
CA ASP A 60 -31.55 36.58 7.27
C ASP A 60 -30.45 37.66 7.34
N GLU A 61 -30.30 38.33 8.48
CA GLU A 61 -29.23 39.31 8.72
C GLU A 61 -27.84 38.67 8.61
N LYS A 62 -27.64 37.50 9.24
CA LYS A 62 -26.36 36.78 9.18
C LYS A 62 -26.04 36.23 7.81
N MET A 63 -27.04 35.71 7.09
CA MET A 63 -26.86 35.26 5.71
C MET A 63 -26.45 36.42 4.80
N LEU A 64 -27.10 37.59 4.93
CA LEU A 64 -26.73 38.77 4.14
C LEU A 64 -25.30 39.25 4.42
N GLN A 65 -24.89 39.25 5.70
CA GLN A 65 -23.52 39.53 6.09
C GLN A 65 -22.51 38.53 5.50
N ILE A 66 -22.85 37.24 5.51
CA ILE A 66 -22.01 36.19 4.94
C ILE A 66 -21.88 36.36 3.44
N GLU A 67 -22.97 36.62 2.71
CA GLU A 67 -22.93 36.83 1.27
C GLU A 67 -22.08 38.05 0.86
N GLU A 68 -22.09 39.12 1.66
CA GLU A 68 -21.19 40.25 1.45
C GLU A 68 -19.72 39.82 1.56
N TRP A 69 -19.36 39.03 2.57
CA TRP A 69 -18.00 38.52 2.74
C TRP A 69 -17.58 37.56 1.64
N LYS A 70 -18.48 36.65 1.21
CA LYS A 70 -18.23 35.75 0.09
C LYS A 70 -17.87 36.53 -1.17
N GLN A 71 -18.68 37.54 -1.51
CA GLN A 71 -18.42 38.39 -2.67
C GLN A 71 -17.11 39.17 -2.54
N GLN A 72 -16.76 39.65 -1.34
CA GLN A 72 -15.49 40.35 -1.14
C GLN A 72 -14.28 39.44 -1.34
N ILE A 73 -14.36 38.17 -0.95
CA ILE A 73 -13.30 37.18 -1.19
C ILE A 73 -13.22 36.84 -2.68
N GLU A 74 -14.35 36.53 -3.33
CA GLU A 74 -14.41 36.19 -4.75
C GLU A 74 -13.97 37.33 -5.68
N ASP A 75 -14.29 38.58 -5.32
CA ASP A 75 -13.85 39.78 -6.05
C ASP A 75 -12.34 40.09 -5.83
N GLY A 76 -11.65 39.35 -4.96
CA GLY A 76 -10.27 39.64 -4.55
C GLY A 76 -10.13 40.92 -3.72
N LYS A 77 -11.21 41.43 -3.14
CA LYS A 77 -11.17 42.60 -2.23
C LYS A 77 -10.59 42.21 -0.87
N LEU A 78 -10.85 40.98 -0.43
CA LEU A 78 -10.21 40.34 0.70
C LEU A 78 -9.19 39.34 0.18
N TYR A 79 -7.93 39.53 0.56
CA TYR A 79 -6.80 38.71 0.14
C TYR A 79 -5.81 38.48 1.29
N LEU A 80 -4.96 37.47 1.16
CA LEU A 80 -3.85 37.20 2.07
C LEU A 80 -2.59 37.90 1.58
N ASP A 81 -1.80 38.44 2.50
CA ASP A 81 -0.47 38.93 2.18
C ASP A 81 0.52 37.77 2.21
N THR A 82 1.49 37.73 1.28
CA THR A 82 2.50 36.66 1.22
C THR A 82 3.93 37.16 1.39
N GLU A 83 4.76 36.36 2.07
CA GLU A 83 6.22 36.52 2.04
C GLU A 83 6.86 35.23 1.53
N GLU A 84 7.71 35.37 0.50
CA GLU A 84 8.46 34.26 -0.07
C GLU A 84 9.93 34.35 0.35
N TYR A 85 10.48 33.25 0.84
CA TYR A 85 11.91 33.14 1.07
C TYR A 85 12.45 31.75 0.74
N GLU A 86 13.73 31.71 0.40
CA GLU A 86 14.47 30.47 0.19
C GLU A 86 14.91 29.93 1.56
N ASP A 87 14.39 28.76 1.95
CA ASP A 87 14.94 28.04 3.10
C ASP A 87 16.09 27.15 2.67
N TYR A 88 17.23 27.34 3.33
CA TYR A 88 18.40 26.52 3.18
C TYR A 88 18.40 25.52 4.33
N GLY A 89 17.72 24.39 4.14
CA GLY A 89 17.77 23.28 5.09
C GLY A 89 19.19 22.80 5.37
N ASP A 90 19.36 21.90 6.35
CA ASP A 90 20.67 21.37 6.77
C ASP A 90 21.45 20.64 5.63
N ASP A 91 20.78 20.28 4.53
CA ASP A 91 21.39 19.74 3.32
C ASP A 91 21.32 20.79 2.19
N TYR A 92 22.48 21.32 1.80
CA TYR A 92 22.72 22.33 0.74
C TYR A 92 22.11 22.02 -0.66
N TRP A 93 21.43 20.89 -0.82
CA TRP A 93 20.88 20.40 -2.08
C TRP A 93 19.35 20.38 -2.15
N ASP A 94 18.63 20.57 -1.03
CA ASP A 94 17.18 20.78 -1.05
C ASP A 94 16.89 22.28 -1.02
N ARG A 95 16.48 22.81 -2.18
CA ARG A 95 15.98 24.17 -2.31
C ARG A 95 14.47 24.09 -2.23
N GLU A 96 13.88 24.46 -1.10
CA GLU A 96 12.44 24.64 -0.97
C GLU A 96 12.14 26.13 -0.84
N TRP A 97 11.31 26.65 -1.74
CA TRP A 97 10.73 27.97 -1.60
C TRP A 97 9.58 27.84 -0.60
N ILE A 98 9.67 28.58 0.51
CA ILE A 98 8.61 28.63 1.51
C ILE A 98 7.81 29.89 1.26
N ILE A 99 6.49 29.73 1.19
CA ILE A 99 5.51 30.83 1.12
C ILE A 99 4.84 30.91 2.48
N GLU A 100 4.98 32.04 3.16
CA GLU A 100 4.25 32.33 4.39
C GLU A 100 3.06 33.23 4.08
N TYR A 101 1.90 32.88 4.65
CA TYR A 101 0.65 33.61 4.47
C TYR A 101 0.31 34.42 5.73
N TYR A 102 -0.12 35.67 5.53
CA TYR A 102 -0.49 36.59 6.58
C TYR A 102 -1.92 37.10 6.38
N ASP A 103 -2.78 36.87 7.39
CA ASP A 103 -4.17 37.32 7.38
C ASP A 103 -4.34 38.67 8.09
N ASN A 104 -3.93 39.76 7.44
CA ASN A 104 -4.11 41.11 7.97
C ASN A 104 -5.56 41.62 7.87
N GLN A 105 -6.41 40.93 7.10
CA GLN A 105 -7.79 41.33 6.82
C GLN A 105 -8.83 40.50 7.58
N GLN A 106 -8.39 39.62 8.49
CA GLN A 106 -9.23 38.76 9.33
C GLN A 106 -10.17 37.87 8.49
N ILE A 107 -9.67 37.35 7.39
CA ILE A 107 -10.37 36.39 6.51
C ILE A 107 -10.61 35.08 7.28
N GLY A 108 -9.60 34.61 8.01
CA GLY A 108 -9.70 33.41 8.84
C GLY A 108 -10.82 33.52 9.88
N ASP A 109 -10.93 34.67 10.56
CA ASP A 109 -12.02 34.92 11.52
C ASP A 109 -13.41 34.92 10.85
N LYS A 110 -13.52 35.46 9.63
CA LYS A 110 -14.78 35.47 8.85
C LYS A 110 -15.18 34.06 8.43
N ILE A 111 -14.23 33.27 7.92
CA ILE A 111 -14.44 31.87 7.56
C ILE A 111 -14.83 31.05 8.80
N MET A 112 -14.13 31.23 9.92
CA MET A 112 -14.45 30.58 11.19
C MET A 112 -15.83 30.98 11.71
N PHE A 113 -16.25 32.23 11.51
CA PHE A 113 -17.62 32.66 11.81
C PHE A 113 -18.64 31.92 10.93
N MET A 114 -18.40 31.84 9.61
CA MET A 114 -19.27 31.12 8.68
C MET A 114 -19.44 29.64 9.09
N MET A 115 -18.34 28.96 9.44
CA MET A 115 -18.36 27.57 9.93
C MET A 115 -19.21 27.41 11.19
N ARG A 116 -19.01 28.30 12.19
CA ARG A 116 -19.78 28.28 13.44
C ARG A 116 -21.26 28.51 13.18
N PHE A 117 -21.59 29.51 12.36
CA PHE A 117 -22.97 29.83 12.03
C PHE A 117 -23.66 28.72 11.23
N ALA A 118 -22.96 28.08 10.29
CA ALA A 118 -23.48 26.91 9.58
C ALA A 118 -23.78 25.74 10.53
N ASN A 119 -22.91 25.50 11.52
CA ASN A 119 -23.16 24.51 12.55
C ASN A 119 -24.35 24.89 13.47
N ASP A 120 -24.51 26.17 13.80
CA ASP A 120 -25.69 26.66 14.54
C ASP A 120 -26.97 26.43 13.72
N CYS A 121 -26.93 26.66 12.41
CA CYS A 121 -28.02 26.33 11.49
C CYS A 121 -28.34 24.83 11.46
N ILE A 122 -27.34 23.93 11.46
CA ILE A 122 -27.57 22.48 11.63
C ILE A 122 -28.31 22.19 12.93
N ASN A 123 -27.85 22.77 14.05
CA ASN A 123 -28.42 22.54 15.38
C ASN A 123 -29.86 23.08 15.50
N ASP A 124 -30.20 24.08 14.67
CA ASP A 124 -31.51 24.71 14.57
C ASP A 124 -32.40 24.15 13.44
N ARG A 125 -31.95 23.09 12.74
CA ARG A 125 -32.65 22.42 11.63
C ARG A 125 -32.86 23.29 10.38
N ARG A 126 -31.99 24.29 10.20
CA ARG A 126 -31.92 25.19 9.05
C ARG A 126 -30.91 24.68 8.04
N TYR A 127 -31.26 23.55 7.42
CA TYR A 127 -30.30 22.82 6.59
C TYR A 127 -30.01 23.50 5.26
N GLN A 128 -30.96 24.28 4.70
CA GLN A 128 -30.75 25.02 3.46
C GLN A 128 -29.67 26.09 3.63
N GLU A 129 -29.76 26.88 4.71
CA GLU A 129 -28.79 27.91 5.05
C GLU A 129 -27.42 27.30 5.35
N ALA A 130 -27.38 26.24 6.16
CA ALA A 130 -26.14 25.52 6.46
C ALA A 130 -25.47 24.96 5.19
N ASN A 131 -26.24 24.30 4.32
CA ASN A 131 -25.74 23.70 3.09
C ASN A 131 -25.16 24.75 2.13
N SER A 132 -25.82 25.90 1.99
CA SER A 132 -25.33 27.01 1.15
C SER A 132 -23.98 27.56 1.62
N ILE A 133 -23.74 27.59 2.93
CA ILE A 133 -22.46 28.01 3.49
C ILE A 133 -21.40 26.93 3.25
N TYR A 134 -21.68 25.66 3.55
CA TYR A 134 -20.71 24.60 3.36
C TYR A 134 -20.34 24.36 1.90
N GLU A 135 -21.30 24.38 0.96
CA GLU A 135 -21.01 24.29 -0.48
C GLU A 135 -20.02 25.36 -0.92
N TRP A 136 -20.22 26.61 -0.47
CA TRP A 136 -19.28 27.68 -0.75
C TRP A 136 -17.91 27.45 -0.10
N LEU A 137 -17.87 27.01 1.15
CA LEU A 137 -16.62 26.75 1.88
C LEU A 137 -15.72 25.69 1.22
N TRP A 138 -16.26 24.73 0.47
CA TRP A 138 -15.42 23.70 -0.19
C TRP A 138 -14.96 24.08 -1.59
N GLU A 139 -15.60 25.07 -2.22
CA GLU A 139 -15.28 25.54 -3.58
C GLU A 139 -14.55 26.89 -3.60
N MET A 140 -14.51 27.58 -2.46
CA MET A 140 -13.90 28.90 -2.36
C MET A 140 -12.37 28.84 -2.37
N GLU A 141 -11.81 29.91 -2.92
CA GLU A 141 -10.39 30.14 -3.09
C GLU A 141 -10.11 31.60 -2.69
N VAL A 142 -9.13 31.81 -1.80
CA VAL A 142 -8.73 33.14 -1.33
C VAL A 142 -7.53 33.61 -2.13
N GLY A 143 -7.65 34.76 -2.79
CA GLY A 143 -6.52 35.36 -3.52
C GLY A 143 -5.41 35.85 -2.60
N THR A 144 -4.21 35.95 -3.15
CA THR A 144 -3.03 36.54 -2.49
C THR A 144 -2.68 37.89 -3.11
N ASP A 145 -1.83 38.68 -2.45
CA ASP A 145 -1.26 39.92 -2.99
C ASP A 145 -0.13 39.69 -4.02
N TYR A 146 0.15 38.42 -4.35
CA TYR A 146 1.17 38.02 -5.32
C TYR A 146 0.79 38.37 -6.76
N GLU A 147 1.74 38.93 -7.54
CA GLU A 147 1.49 39.48 -8.88
C GLU A 147 0.92 38.45 -9.90
N ASP A 148 1.20 37.16 -9.71
CA ASP A 148 0.76 36.09 -10.61
C ASP A 148 -0.58 35.43 -10.21
N GLY A 149 -1.25 35.93 -9.16
CA GLY A 149 -2.60 35.49 -8.80
C GLY A 149 -2.67 34.07 -8.23
N GLU A 150 -1.88 33.79 -7.20
CA GLU A 150 -2.01 32.55 -6.44
C GLU A 150 -3.27 32.58 -5.56
N PHE A 151 -3.93 31.43 -5.47
CA PHE A 151 -5.14 31.22 -4.70
C PHE A 151 -4.94 30.11 -3.66
N VAL A 152 -5.55 30.31 -2.50
CA VAL A 152 -5.41 29.43 -1.33
C VAL A 152 -6.77 28.81 -1.02
N ASP A 153 -6.83 27.48 -0.97
CA ASP A 153 -8.04 26.72 -0.66
C ASP A 153 -8.22 26.49 0.86
N LEU A 154 -9.32 25.83 1.25
CA LEU A 154 -9.62 25.58 2.65
C LEU A 154 -8.56 24.73 3.38
N ASP A 155 -8.02 23.73 2.69
CA ASP A 155 -7.01 22.83 3.24
C ASP A 155 -5.74 23.64 3.55
N THR A 156 -5.30 24.46 2.61
CA THR A 156 -4.10 25.29 2.74
C THR A 156 -4.25 26.35 3.84
N LEU A 157 -5.44 26.97 3.99
CA LEU A 157 -5.73 27.88 5.11
C LEU A 157 -5.59 27.20 6.47
N ALA A 158 -6.03 25.95 6.59
CA ALA A 158 -5.92 25.17 7.82
C ALA A 158 -4.48 24.73 8.10
N GLU A 159 -3.75 24.28 7.08
CA GLU A 159 -2.34 23.86 7.17
C GLU A 159 -1.42 25.01 7.61
N ASN A 160 -1.70 26.23 7.15
CA ASN A 160 -0.96 27.44 7.51
C ASN A 160 -1.47 28.12 8.79
N GLY A 161 -2.44 27.52 9.49
CA GLY A 161 -2.95 28.03 10.77
C GLY A 161 -3.75 29.34 10.67
N ILE A 162 -4.16 29.76 9.47
CA ILE A 162 -5.04 30.92 9.25
C ILE A 162 -6.43 30.62 9.83
N ILE A 163 -6.87 29.36 9.73
CA ILE A 163 -8.08 28.86 10.40
C ILE A 163 -7.74 27.70 11.33
N ALA A 164 -8.48 27.60 12.43
CA ALA A 164 -8.36 26.51 13.40
C ALA A 164 -9.64 25.68 13.41
N THR A 165 -9.69 24.64 12.59
CA THR A 165 -10.89 23.82 12.41
C THR A 165 -10.60 22.32 12.39
N ASP A 166 -11.56 21.52 12.86
CA ASP A 166 -11.54 20.06 12.66
C ASP A 166 -12.12 19.76 11.28
N MET A 167 -11.24 19.54 10.30
CA MET A 167 -11.62 19.27 8.91
C MET A 167 -12.50 18.03 8.77
N LYS A 168 -12.29 17.01 9.64
CA LYS A 168 -13.12 15.81 9.63
C LYS A 168 -14.55 16.15 10.08
N GLN A 169 -14.68 16.88 11.18
CA GLN A 169 -15.98 17.29 11.70
C GLN A 169 -16.72 18.19 10.70
N LEU A 170 -16.02 19.14 10.08
CA LEU A 170 -16.57 20.04 9.06
C LEU A 170 -17.11 19.27 7.85
N ALA A 171 -16.34 18.30 7.36
CA ALA A 171 -16.74 17.47 6.23
C ALA A 171 -17.97 16.60 6.58
N LEU A 172 -18.04 16.02 7.78
CA LEU A 172 -19.21 15.28 8.25
C LEU A 172 -20.47 16.16 8.37
N GLN A 173 -20.33 17.37 8.89
CA GLN A 173 -21.41 18.36 8.97
C GLN A 173 -21.91 18.76 7.58
N THR A 174 -20.98 18.93 6.63
CA THR A 174 -21.29 19.21 5.22
C THR A 174 -22.14 18.09 4.62
N LEU A 175 -21.69 16.83 4.71
CA LEU A 175 -22.45 15.69 4.17
C LEU A 175 -23.83 15.55 4.83
N TYR A 176 -23.93 15.79 6.14
CA TYR A 176 -25.19 15.73 6.88
C TYR A 176 -26.17 16.83 6.41
N ALA A 177 -25.73 18.08 6.31
CA ALA A 177 -26.56 19.19 5.82
C ALA A 177 -27.01 18.95 4.37
N ASN A 178 -26.10 18.50 3.51
CA ASN A 178 -26.38 18.21 2.11
C ASN A 178 -27.40 17.07 1.98
N TYR A 179 -27.28 15.99 2.77
CA TYR A 179 -28.24 14.89 2.81
C TYR A 179 -29.67 15.38 3.17
N GLN A 180 -29.78 16.27 4.15
CA GLN A 180 -31.07 16.81 4.62
C GLN A 180 -31.77 17.68 3.57
N VAL A 181 -31.00 18.43 2.78
CA VAL A 181 -31.53 19.31 1.72
C VAL A 181 -31.87 18.53 0.45
N LEU A 182 -31.06 17.53 0.10
CA LEU A 182 -31.20 16.81 -1.15
C LEU A 182 -32.45 15.93 -1.20
N LYS A 183 -33.05 15.89 -2.39
CA LYS A 183 -34.04 14.87 -2.74
C LYS A 183 -33.40 13.49 -2.70
N LYS A 184 -34.14 12.50 -2.22
CA LYS A 184 -33.64 11.14 -2.00
C LYS A 184 -32.93 10.54 -3.21
N GLU A 185 -33.43 10.79 -4.43
CA GLU A 185 -32.88 10.25 -5.67
C GLU A 185 -31.52 10.86 -6.08
N LYS A 186 -31.14 11.99 -5.47
CA LYS A 186 -29.90 12.72 -5.78
C LYS A 186 -28.83 12.60 -4.72
N ARG A 187 -29.17 12.09 -3.53
CA ARG A 187 -28.25 11.99 -2.39
C ARG A 187 -26.96 11.25 -2.74
N ALA A 188 -27.06 10.07 -3.36
CA ALA A 188 -25.87 9.27 -3.66
C ALA A 188 -24.93 9.95 -4.66
N GLU A 189 -25.46 10.46 -5.76
CA GLU A 189 -24.67 11.12 -6.81
C GLU A 189 -23.94 12.35 -6.27
N MET A 190 -24.67 13.22 -5.57
CA MET A 190 -24.14 14.50 -5.09
C MET A 190 -23.16 14.33 -3.93
N LEU A 191 -23.47 13.48 -2.94
CA LEU A 191 -22.57 13.26 -1.81
C LEU A 191 -21.25 12.62 -2.24
N TYR A 192 -21.25 11.80 -3.30
CA TYR A 192 -20.01 11.22 -3.82
C TYR A 192 -19.03 12.28 -4.33
N LEU A 193 -19.51 13.41 -4.88
CA LEU A 193 -18.65 14.45 -5.45
C LEU A 193 -17.67 15.02 -4.44
N TYR A 194 -18.09 15.14 -3.18
CA TYR A 194 -17.24 15.64 -2.10
C TYR A 194 -16.00 14.76 -1.83
N PHE A 195 -16.03 13.47 -2.19
CA PHE A 195 -14.89 12.58 -2.01
C PHE A 195 -13.71 12.86 -2.95
N ASN A 196 -13.83 13.84 -3.84
CA ASN A 196 -12.69 14.38 -4.58
C ASN A 196 -11.78 15.24 -3.69
N HIS A 197 -12.33 15.91 -2.67
CA HIS A 197 -11.56 16.72 -1.72
C HIS A 197 -10.83 15.85 -0.70
N SER A 198 -9.64 16.30 -0.26
CA SER A 198 -8.74 15.53 0.59
C SER A 198 -9.39 15.14 1.93
N ALA A 199 -10.09 16.09 2.57
CA ALA A 199 -10.74 15.95 3.87
C ALA A 199 -11.81 14.83 3.92
N PHE A 200 -12.40 14.49 2.77
CA PHE A 200 -13.46 13.50 2.69
C PHE A 200 -12.93 12.08 2.40
N LYS A 201 -11.70 11.94 1.87
CA LYS A 201 -11.18 10.66 1.36
C LYS A 201 -11.21 9.52 2.38
N ASN A 202 -11.04 9.85 3.66
CA ASN A 202 -10.95 8.90 4.77
C ASN A 202 -12.25 8.81 5.60
N LEU A 203 -13.33 9.49 5.21
CA LEU A 203 -14.60 9.41 5.93
C LEU A 203 -15.32 8.09 5.65
N HIS A 204 -16.00 7.58 6.67
CA HIS A 204 -16.95 6.48 6.52
C HIS A 204 -18.37 7.03 6.45
N MET A 205 -19.14 6.60 5.43
CA MET A 205 -20.44 7.22 5.15
C MET A 205 -21.46 7.01 6.26
N GLU A 206 -21.35 5.95 7.05
CA GLU A 206 -22.23 5.72 8.20
C GLU A 206 -22.05 6.75 9.32
N GLU A 207 -20.89 7.42 9.41
CA GLU A 207 -20.62 8.42 10.45
C GLU A 207 -21.60 9.60 10.38
N ILE A 208 -22.13 9.92 9.18
CA ILE A 208 -23.07 11.02 9.00
C ILE A 208 -24.37 10.82 9.79
N PHE A 209 -24.73 9.57 10.12
CA PHE A 209 -25.95 9.27 10.87
C PHE A 209 -25.87 9.65 12.35
N HIS A 210 -24.69 10.02 12.83
CA HIS A 210 -24.43 10.38 14.22
C HIS A 210 -24.13 11.88 14.42
N VAL A 211 -24.22 12.70 13.36
CA VAL A 211 -23.80 14.11 13.39
C VAL A 211 -24.87 15.03 13.98
N GLY A 212 -26.08 15.01 13.41
CA GLY A 212 -27.12 15.97 13.76
C GLY A 212 -28.19 15.44 14.72
N ARG A 213 -29.04 16.36 15.20
CA ARG A 213 -30.13 16.06 16.14
C ARG A 213 -31.26 15.23 15.53
N GLU A 214 -31.41 15.27 14.21
CA GLU A 214 -32.49 14.55 13.51
C GLU A 214 -31.94 13.31 12.82
N ALA A 215 -32.63 12.18 13.02
CA ALA A 215 -32.32 10.97 12.29
C ALA A 215 -32.52 11.18 10.78
N LEU A 216 -31.51 10.83 9.99
CA LEU A 216 -31.61 10.90 8.53
C LEU A 216 -32.71 9.96 8.02
N LYS A 217 -33.58 10.47 7.15
CA LYS A 217 -34.69 9.70 6.54
C LYS A 217 -34.20 8.90 5.33
N ASP A 218 -34.96 7.88 4.93
CA ASP A 218 -34.73 7.06 3.74
C ASP A 218 -33.36 6.35 3.68
N GLN A 219 -32.74 6.06 4.83
CA GLN A 219 -31.40 5.46 4.89
C GLN A 219 -31.27 4.17 4.07
N LYS A 220 -32.32 3.32 4.08
CA LYS A 220 -32.35 2.09 3.30
C LYS A 220 -32.22 2.37 1.79
N GLN A 221 -33.02 3.31 1.27
CA GLN A 221 -32.96 3.70 -0.14
C GLN A 221 -31.61 4.32 -0.49
N PHE A 222 -31.09 5.17 0.39
CA PHE A 222 -29.78 5.78 0.19
C PHE A 222 -28.68 4.72 0.03
N TRP A 223 -28.63 3.71 0.89
CA TRP A 223 -27.63 2.65 0.79
C TRP A 223 -27.78 1.82 -0.50
N GLU A 224 -29.00 1.54 -0.92
CA GLU A 224 -29.28 0.86 -2.20
C GLU A 224 -28.74 1.70 -3.38
N ASP A 225 -29.05 3.00 -3.43
CA ASP A 225 -28.61 3.91 -4.49
C ASP A 225 -27.08 4.11 -4.48
N TRP A 226 -26.50 4.21 -3.28
CA TRP A 226 -25.05 4.36 -3.07
C TRP A 226 -24.28 3.14 -3.57
N ILE A 227 -24.74 1.93 -3.26
CA ILE A 227 -24.14 0.69 -3.75
C ILE A 227 -24.27 0.60 -5.28
N VAL A 228 -25.42 0.94 -5.85
CA VAL A 228 -25.64 0.93 -7.31
C VAL A 228 -24.70 1.90 -8.02
N LEU A 229 -24.54 3.11 -7.49
CA LEU A 229 -23.61 4.12 -8.01
C LEU A 229 -22.17 3.59 -7.99
N LEU A 230 -21.72 3.12 -6.83
CA LEU A 230 -20.33 2.77 -6.60
C LEU A 230 -19.90 1.53 -7.36
N LYS A 231 -20.75 0.51 -7.51
CA LYS A 231 -20.46 -0.72 -8.27
C LYS A 231 -19.90 -0.48 -9.68
N ASN A 232 -20.27 0.64 -10.29
CA ASN A 232 -19.91 0.99 -11.66
C ASN A 232 -18.82 2.07 -11.74
N LYS A 233 -18.39 2.61 -10.60
CA LYS A 233 -17.49 3.76 -10.55
C LYS A 233 -16.07 3.30 -10.24
N GLN A 234 -15.16 3.48 -11.20
CA GLN A 234 -13.77 3.10 -11.00
C GLN A 234 -13.07 4.02 -9.99
N GLY A 235 -12.10 3.45 -9.28
CA GLY A 235 -11.18 4.17 -8.41
C GLY A 235 -11.18 3.62 -6.99
N ASP A 236 -10.05 3.75 -6.32
CA ASP A 236 -9.82 3.14 -5.00
C ASP A 236 -10.77 3.70 -3.94
N ILE A 237 -11.11 4.99 -4.03
CA ILE A 237 -12.11 5.63 -3.15
C ILE A 237 -13.48 4.98 -3.34
N ALA A 238 -13.91 4.75 -4.58
CA ALA A 238 -15.19 4.11 -4.86
C ALA A 238 -15.22 2.67 -4.35
N GLY A 239 -14.12 1.92 -4.55
CA GLY A 239 -13.98 0.55 -4.03
C GLY A 239 -14.03 0.49 -2.50
N ARG A 240 -13.33 1.40 -1.81
CA ARG A 240 -13.39 1.53 -0.34
C ARG A 240 -14.81 1.84 0.13
N LEU A 241 -15.44 2.86 -0.42
CA LEU A 241 -16.79 3.28 -0.04
C LEU A 241 -17.82 2.18 -0.30
N LEU A 242 -17.64 1.41 -1.38
CA LEU A 242 -18.51 0.29 -1.71
C LEU A 242 -18.37 -0.82 -0.66
N LYS A 243 -17.14 -1.16 -0.29
CA LYS A 243 -16.85 -2.12 0.77
C LYS A 243 -17.52 -1.72 2.08
N ASP A 244 -17.35 -0.46 2.51
CA ASP A 244 -17.91 0.04 3.75
C ASP A 244 -19.45 -0.02 3.72
N ALA A 245 -20.06 0.45 2.62
CA ALA A 245 -21.51 0.44 2.43
C ALA A 245 -22.10 -0.98 2.46
N VAL A 246 -21.46 -1.94 1.81
CA VAL A 246 -21.93 -3.34 1.77
C VAL A 246 -21.77 -4.00 3.14
N LEU A 247 -20.64 -3.79 3.82
CA LEU A 247 -20.44 -4.29 5.18
C LEU A 247 -21.48 -3.74 6.16
N TYR A 248 -21.76 -2.45 6.08
CA TYR A 248 -22.73 -1.80 6.96
C TYR A 248 -24.16 -2.27 6.68
N SER A 249 -24.58 -2.31 5.41
CA SER A 249 -25.99 -2.54 5.04
C SER A 249 -26.38 -4.01 4.85
N GLN A 250 -25.45 -4.86 4.40
CA GLN A 250 -25.72 -6.26 4.02
C GLN A 250 -24.84 -7.26 4.78
N GLY A 251 -23.84 -6.79 5.53
CA GLY A 251 -22.89 -7.65 6.22
C GLY A 251 -21.97 -8.43 5.27
N ILE A 252 -21.34 -9.47 5.81
CA ILE A 252 -20.28 -10.22 5.13
C ILE A 252 -20.80 -10.97 3.90
N ASP A 253 -22.01 -11.55 4.00
CA ASP A 253 -22.60 -12.31 2.90
C ASP A 253 -22.88 -11.40 1.68
N GLY A 254 -23.16 -10.12 1.92
CA GLY A 254 -23.29 -9.10 0.88
C GLY A 254 -21.99 -8.85 0.10
N LEU A 255 -20.82 -8.90 0.76
CA LEU A 255 -19.54 -8.58 0.11
C LEU A 255 -19.24 -9.50 -1.08
N VAL A 256 -19.39 -10.82 -0.90
CA VAL A 256 -19.11 -11.79 -1.98
C VAL A 256 -20.13 -11.65 -3.11
N HIS A 257 -21.41 -11.42 -2.78
CA HIS A 257 -22.44 -11.20 -3.78
C HIS A 257 -22.13 -9.96 -4.65
N ILE A 258 -21.81 -8.83 -4.03
CA ILE A 258 -21.48 -7.60 -4.76
C ILE A 258 -20.16 -7.76 -5.52
N ALA A 259 -19.15 -8.43 -4.93
CA ALA A 259 -17.91 -8.74 -5.64
C ALA A 259 -18.14 -9.60 -6.89
N ASP A 260 -19.12 -10.53 -6.85
CA ASP A 260 -19.49 -11.36 -8.00
C ASP A 260 -20.07 -10.52 -9.15
N GLU A 261 -20.73 -9.41 -8.85
CA GLU A 261 -21.35 -8.48 -9.81
C GLU A 261 -20.38 -7.40 -10.30
N SER A 262 -19.45 -6.97 -9.46
CA SER A 262 -18.52 -5.87 -9.75
C SER A 262 -17.07 -6.31 -9.93
N ALA A 263 -16.78 -7.60 -10.14
CA ALA A 263 -15.42 -8.16 -10.22
C ALA A 263 -14.48 -7.45 -11.23
N ALA A 264 -15.04 -6.88 -12.30
CA ALA A 264 -14.29 -6.18 -13.33
C ALA A 264 -13.87 -4.75 -12.91
N VAL A 265 -14.52 -4.18 -11.90
CA VAL A 265 -14.32 -2.81 -11.41
C VAL A 265 -13.67 -2.85 -10.03
N HIS A 266 -14.20 -3.67 -9.12
CA HIS A 266 -13.82 -3.76 -7.71
C HIS A 266 -13.49 -5.20 -7.26
N PRO A 267 -12.41 -5.81 -7.76
CA PRO A 267 -11.94 -7.10 -7.27
C PRO A 267 -11.52 -7.10 -5.80
N SER A 268 -11.25 -5.93 -5.20
CA SER A 268 -10.84 -5.77 -3.80
C SER A 268 -11.90 -6.24 -2.80
N LEU A 269 -13.19 -6.26 -3.18
CA LEU A 269 -14.25 -6.77 -2.30
C LEU A 269 -14.08 -8.26 -1.97
N TYR A 270 -13.47 -9.05 -2.86
CA TYR A 270 -13.12 -10.43 -2.53
C TYR A 270 -12.09 -10.52 -1.41
N LEU A 271 -11.06 -9.66 -1.44
CA LEU A 271 -10.08 -9.57 -0.35
C LEU A 271 -10.75 -9.16 0.96
N ALA A 272 -11.61 -8.14 0.91
CA ALA A 272 -12.37 -7.70 2.08
C ALA A 272 -13.20 -8.84 2.69
N ALA A 273 -13.88 -9.63 1.86
CA ALA A 273 -14.63 -10.80 2.34
C ALA A 273 -13.69 -11.85 2.97
N MET A 274 -12.57 -12.16 2.30
CA MET A 274 -11.57 -13.10 2.81
C MET A 274 -10.94 -12.67 4.13
N ASP A 275 -10.71 -11.37 4.32
CA ASP A 275 -10.17 -10.84 5.58
C ASP A 275 -11.13 -11.05 6.74
N VAL A 276 -12.43 -10.86 6.51
CA VAL A 276 -13.43 -11.11 7.54
C VAL A 276 -13.56 -12.61 7.83
N TYR A 277 -13.56 -13.46 6.80
CA TYR A 277 -13.51 -14.91 6.99
C TYR A 277 -12.25 -15.37 7.72
N GLY A 278 -11.10 -14.73 7.44
CA GLY A 278 -9.82 -15.01 8.08
C GLY A 278 -9.85 -14.75 9.59
N LYS A 279 -10.48 -13.66 10.02
CA LYS A 279 -10.71 -13.36 11.45
C LYS A 279 -11.53 -14.45 12.14
N ALA A 280 -12.49 -15.06 11.44
CA ALA A 280 -13.29 -16.17 11.91
C ALA A 280 -12.64 -17.55 11.69
N GLN A 281 -11.45 -17.61 11.06
CA GLN A 281 -10.77 -18.83 10.63
C GLN A 281 -11.61 -19.73 9.71
N ASP A 282 -12.53 -19.14 8.93
CA ASP A 282 -13.37 -19.85 7.96
C ASP A 282 -12.61 -20.05 6.64
N TYR A 283 -11.65 -20.99 6.67
CA TYR A 283 -10.80 -21.30 5.52
C TYR A 283 -11.59 -21.89 4.34
N GLU A 284 -12.72 -22.57 4.59
CA GLU A 284 -13.57 -23.09 3.52
C GLU A 284 -14.17 -21.97 2.67
N LYS A 285 -14.66 -20.89 3.32
CA LYS A 285 -15.18 -19.73 2.59
C LYS A 285 -14.08 -19.00 1.84
N ILE A 286 -12.88 -18.86 2.42
CA ILE A 286 -11.73 -18.24 1.73
C ILE A 286 -11.37 -19.05 0.48
N GLU A 287 -11.23 -20.37 0.59
CA GLU A 287 -10.92 -21.23 -0.56
C GLU A 287 -11.98 -21.11 -1.67
N LYS A 288 -13.27 -21.23 -1.33
CA LYS A 288 -14.38 -21.07 -2.29
C LYS A 288 -14.40 -19.70 -2.96
N THR A 289 -14.06 -18.65 -2.22
CA THR A 289 -13.96 -17.29 -2.77
C THR A 289 -12.79 -17.19 -3.75
N GLY A 290 -11.67 -17.83 -3.44
CA GLY A 290 -10.53 -17.96 -4.36
C GLY A 290 -10.90 -18.65 -5.66
N GLU A 291 -11.68 -19.73 -5.60
CA GLU A 291 -12.15 -20.46 -6.79
C GLU A 291 -12.98 -19.57 -7.72
N LYS A 292 -13.93 -18.80 -7.18
CA LYS A 292 -14.73 -17.83 -7.95
C LYS A 292 -13.85 -16.78 -8.65
N VAL A 293 -12.82 -16.30 -7.96
CA VAL A 293 -11.90 -15.28 -8.48
C VAL A 293 -11.09 -15.79 -9.67
N LEU A 294 -10.82 -17.09 -9.74
CA LEU A 294 -10.14 -17.66 -10.90
C LEU A 294 -10.95 -17.50 -12.20
N GLU A 295 -12.28 -17.50 -12.10
CA GLU A 295 -13.22 -17.39 -13.22
C GLU A 295 -13.59 -15.93 -13.54
N LYS A 296 -13.80 -15.10 -12.51
CA LYS A 296 -14.39 -13.76 -12.66
C LYS A 296 -13.37 -12.63 -12.79
N VAL A 297 -12.19 -12.76 -12.17
CA VAL A 297 -11.20 -11.68 -12.14
C VAL A 297 -10.15 -11.89 -13.21
N ASN A 298 -9.84 -10.83 -13.96
CA ASN A 298 -8.85 -10.89 -15.03
C ASN A 298 -7.48 -11.31 -14.50
N ARG A 299 -6.91 -12.35 -15.12
CA ARG A 299 -5.60 -12.94 -14.79
C ARG A 299 -4.43 -11.94 -14.83
N GLN A 300 -4.58 -10.80 -15.51
CA GLN A 300 -3.56 -9.75 -15.59
C GLN A 300 -3.54 -8.78 -14.39
N LEU A 301 -4.53 -8.80 -13.51
CA LEU A 301 -4.60 -7.87 -12.37
C LEU A 301 -3.75 -8.37 -11.20
N LYS A 302 -2.93 -7.50 -10.60
CA LYS A 302 -2.06 -7.88 -9.47
C LYS A 302 -2.86 -8.28 -8.23
N ILE A 303 -3.98 -7.61 -7.96
CA ILE A 303 -4.85 -7.93 -6.82
C ILE A 303 -5.36 -9.38 -6.84
N ARG A 304 -5.50 -10.00 -8.03
CA ARG A 304 -5.84 -11.42 -8.15
C ARG A 304 -4.76 -12.31 -7.54
N ALA A 305 -3.49 -11.91 -7.59
CA ALA A 305 -2.40 -12.64 -6.98
C ALA A 305 -2.47 -12.65 -5.45
N GLU A 306 -2.84 -11.51 -4.84
CA GLU A 306 -3.06 -11.41 -3.39
C GLU A 306 -4.22 -12.31 -2.95
N ILE A 307 -5.33 -12.29 -3.70
CA ILE A 307 -6.48 -13.16 -3.45
C ILE A 307 -6.07 -14.63 -3.55
N CYS A 308 -5.35 -15.00 -4.61
CA CYS A 308 -4.86 -16.36 -4.80
C CYS A 308 -3.92 -16.78 -3.67
N LEU A 309 -3.07 -15.90 -3.16
CA LEU A 309 -2.16 -16.24 -2.06
C LEU A 309 -2.92 -16.52 -0.76
N LYS A 310 -3.94 -15.72 -0.42
CA LYS A 310 -4.84 -16.00 0.72
C LYS A 310 -5.59 -17.33 0.53
N ALA A 311 -6.07 -17.61 -0.68
CA ALA A 311 -6.74 -18.87 -0.99
C ALA A 311 -5.78 -20.08 -0.94
N ALA A 312 -4.53 -19.92 -1.35
CA ALA A 312 -3.49 -20.94 -1.22
C ALA A 312 -3.22 -21.28 0.25
N TYR A 313 -3.11 -20.25 1.10
CA TYR A 313 -2.96 -20.43 2.55
C TYR A 313 -4.16 -21.14 3.16
N ALA A 314 -5.39 -20.74 2.81
CA ALA A 314 -6.61 -21.42 3.28
C ALA A 314 -6.64 -22.89 2.83
N SER A 315 -6.29 -23.18 1.57
CA SER A 315 -6.20 -24.55 1.04
C SER A 315 -5.18 -25.38 1.80
N PHE A 316 -4.02 -24.80 2.14
CA PHE A 316 -3.02 -25.43 3.00
C PHE A 316 -3.59 -25.76 4.39
N ARG A 317 -4.30 -24.83 5.03
CA ARG A 317 -4.92 -25.04 6.35
C ARG A 317 -5.99 -26.14 6.33
N LEU A 318 -6.62 -26.38 5.19
CA LEU A 318 -7.60 -27.45 4.97
C LEU A 318 -6.95 -28.78 4.54
N GLY A 319 -5.64 -28.81 4.27
CA GLY A 319 -4.95 -30.00 3.72
C GLY A 319 -5.23 -30.27 2.24
N HIS A 320 -5.77 -29.30 1.51
CA HIS A 320 -6.06 -29.39 0.08
C HIS A 320 -4.83 -29.03 -0.78
N GLU A 321 -3.84 -29.91 -0.81
CA GLU A 321 -2.54 -29.65 -1.45
C GLU A 321 -2.65 -29.27 -2.95
N GLU A 322 -3.49 -29.94 -3.73
CA GLU A 322 -3.68 -29.64 -5.15
C GLU A 322 -4.19 -28.22 -5.39
N LYS A 323 -5.17 -27.79 -4.58
CA LYS A 323 -5.72 -26.44 -4.65
C LYS A 323 -4.69 -25.40 -4.22
N MET A 324 -3.94 -25.68 -3.15
CA MET A 324 -2.83 -24.82 -2.71
C MET A 324 -1.81 -24.60 -3.83
N MET A 325 -1.37 -25.67 -4.51
CA MET A 325 -0.43 -25.58 -5.63
C MET A 325 -1.01 -24.79 -6.80
N LYS A 326 -2.28 -25.04 -7.15
CA LYS A 326 -2.98 -24.31 -8.22
C LYS A 326 -3.09 -22.82 -7.91
N PHE A 327 -3.39 -22.44 -6.68
CA PHE A 327 -3.45 -21.04 -6.27
C PHE A 327 -2.08 -20.37 -6.24
N CYS A 328 -1.01 -21.07 -5.84
CA CYS A 328 0.37 -20.56 -5.95
C CYS A 328 0.74 -20.27 -7.41
N TRP A 329 0.35 -21.16 -8.34
CA TRP A 329 0.53 -20.95 -9.77
C TRP A 329 -0.25 -19.74 -10.29
N GLU A 330 -1.52 -19.62 -9.92
CA GLU A 330 -2.36 -18.49 -10.34
C GLU A 330 -1.88 -17.17 -9.73
N CYS A 331 -1.32 -17.19 -8.51
CA CYS A 331 -0.63 -16.06 -7.89
C CYS A 331 0.56 -15.60 -8.74
N PHE A 332 1.48 -16.50 -9.11
CA PHE A 332 2.60 -16.17 -9.99
C PHE A 332 2.16 -15.66 -11.37
N CYS A 333 1.07 -16.22 -11.90
CA CYS A 333 0.52 -15.73 -13.16
C CYS A 333 -0.02 -14.31 -13.00
N SER A 334 -0.77 -14.02 -11.96
CA SER A 334 -1.36 -12.70 -11.74
C SER A 334 -0.36 -11.65 -11.29
N GLU A 335 0.74 -12.03 -10.64
CA GLU A 335 1.84 -11.15 -10.29
C GLU A 335 3.17 -11.90 -10.41
N SER A 336 3.91 -11.61 -11.48
CA SER A 336 5.07 -12.38 -11.88
C SER A 336 6.35 -11.79 -11.27
N THR A 337 6.58 -12.08 -9.99
CA THR A 337 7.81 -11.73 -9.25
C THR A 337 8.72 -12.94 -9.09
N GLU A 338 9.99 -12.70 -8.79
CA GLU A 338 10.98 -13.73 -8.45
C GLU A 338 10.50 -14.57 -7.26
N LYS A 339 9.92 -13.92 -6.25
CA LYS A 339 9.37 -14.56 -5.06
C LYS A 339 8.22 -15.51 -5.40
N ASN A 340 7.22 -15.02 -6.16
CA ASN A 340 6.08 -15.84 -6.55
C ASN A 340 6.51 -16.99 -7.48
N PHE A 341 7.54 -16.80 -8.31
CA PHE A 341 8.10 -17.88 -9.12
C PHE A 341 8.84 -18.92 -8.28
N LEU A 342 9.75 -18.49 -7.41
CA LEU A 342 10.56 -19.38 -6.58
C LEU A 342 9.70 -20.17 -5.57
N ARG A 343 8.56 -19.61 -5.15
CA ARG A 343 7.53 -20.32 -4.39
C ARG A 343 7.06 -21.62 -5.05
N LEU A 344 7.03 -21.66 -6.39
CA LEU A 344 6.66 -22.87 -7.14
C LEU A 344 7.65 -24.03 -6.97
N PHE A 345 8.81 -23.78 -6.36
CA PHE A 345 9.83 -24.77 -6.04
C PHE A 345 9.88 -25.11 -4.54
N GLY A 346 8.86 -24.71 -3.78
CA GLY A 346 8.76 -25.02 -2.35
C GLY A 346 8.60 -26.51 -2.06
N THR A 347 7.87 -27.23 -2.93
CA THR A 347 7.67 -28.69 -2.87
C THR A 347 8.04 -29.34 -4.20
N LYS A 348 8.36 -30.64 -4.18
CA LYS A 348 8.78 -31.36 -5.39
C LYS A 348 7.64 -31.46 -6.41
N GLU A 349 6.44 -31.71 -5.91
CA GLU A 349 5.21 -31.87 -6.66
C GLU A 349 4.82 -30.55 -7.36
N MET A 350 4.86 -29.43 -6.64
CA MET A 350 4.58 -28.10 -7.20
C MET A 350 5.60 -27.70 -8.26
N ALA A 351 6.88 -28.00 -8.05
CA ALA A 351 7.94 -27.73 -9.00
C ALA A 351 7.72 -28.48 -10.32
N ALA A 352 7.37 -29.77 -10.22
CA ALA A 352 7.12 -30.64 -11.36
C ALA A 352 5.87 -30.21 -12.15
N GLN A 353 4.77 -29.87 -11.46
CA GLN A 353 3.52 -29.51 -12.10
C GLN A 353 3.49 -28.09 -12.66
N TYR A 354 4.08 -27.13 -11.95
CA TYR A 354 3.93 -25.70 -12.24
C TYR A 354 5.27 -24.98 -12.41
N GLY A 355 6.25 -25.22 -11.55
CA GLY A 355 7.55 -24.53 -11.59
C GLY A 355 8.23 -24.60 -12.97
N MET A 356 8.27 -25.80 -13.56
CA MET A 356 8.89 -26.01 -14.89
C MET A 356 8.14 -25.34 -16.05
N ARG A 357 6.88 -24.92 -15.84
CA ARG A 357 6.03 -24.27 -16.84
C ARG A 357 6.14 -22.74 -16.85
N GLY A 358 6.97 -22.14 -15.98
CA GLY A 358 7.11 -20.69 -15.87
C GLY A 358 7.33 -19.95 -17.20
N LYS A 359 8.04 -20.58 -18.16
CA LYS A 359 8.30 -20.02 -19.50
C LYS A 359 7.03 -19.70 -20.29
N GLU A 360 5.93 -20.42 -20.04
CA GLU A 360 4.63 -20.18 -20.67
C GLU A 360 4.06 -18.80 -20.28
N VAL A 361 4.37 -18.34 -19.06
CA VAL A 361 3.86 -17.07 -18.52
C VAL A 361 4.60 -15.90 -19.15
N LEU A 362 5.93 -15.92 -19.20
CA LEU A 362 6.74 -14.83 -19.76
C LEU A 362 6.42 -14.52 -21.23
N LYS A 363 6.10 -15.54 -22.05
CA LYS A 363 5.79 -15.36 -23.48
C LYS A 363 4.56 -14.49 -23.73
N ASN A 364 3.61 -14.49 -22.80
CA ASN A 364 2.30 -13.88 -22.95
C ASN A 364 2.15 -12.57 -22.15
N ARG A 365 3.25 -11.96 -21.70
CA ARG A 365 3.24 -10.80 -20.80
C ARG A 365 3.58 -9.50 -21.53
N ILE A 366 2.95 -8.43 -21.06
CA ILE A 366 3.18 -7.07 -21.55
C ILE A 366 4.48 -6.58 -20.89
N ARG A 367 5.44 -6.18 -21.72
CA ARG A 367 6.65 -5.49 -21.27
C ARG A 367 6.41 -3.99 -21.27
N GLY A 368 6.87 -3.31 -20.23
CA GLY A 368 6.75 -1.86 -20.13
C GLY A 368 7.27 -1.35 -18.79
N ASN A 369 7.40 -0.04 -18.66
CA ASN A 369 7.66 0.59 -17.37
C ASN A 369 6.33 0.85 -16.68
N CYS A 370 6.22 0.47 -15.40
CA CYS A 370 5.03 0.69 -14.59
C CYS A 370 4.90 2.13 -14.06
N GLU A 371 5.87 3.00 -14.36
CA GLU A 371 6.10 4.26 -13.65
C GLU A 371 5.08 5.39 -13.94
N ASN A 372 4.21 5.25 -14.94
CA ASN A 372 3.48 6.43 -15.45
C ASN A 372 1.96 6.49 -15.21
N ASP A 373 1.31 5.60 -14.44
CA ASP A 373 -0.18 5.72 -14.34
C ASP A 373 -0.89 4.98 -13.19
N ILE A 374 -0.37 4.99 -11.96
CA ILE A 374 -1.03 4.27 -10.85
C ILE A 374 -1.93 5.21 -10.03
N ARG A 375 -3.11 5.55 -10.55
CA ARG A 375 -4.19 6.20 -9.77
C ARG A 375 -5.24 5.21 -9.22
N ASN A 376 -5.26 3.98 -9.73
CA ASN A 376 -6.21 2.94 -9.33
C ASN A 376 -5.47 1.62 -9.08
N THR A 377 -5.35 1.26 -7.81
CA THR A 377 -4.65 0.04 -7.37
C THR A 377 -5.48 -1.22 -7.63
N GLU A 378 -6.82 -1.13 -7.66
CA GLU A 378 -7.70 -2.28 -7.90
C GLU A 378 -7.53 -2.88 -9.30
N LEU A 379 -7.32 -2.03 -10.30
CA LEU A 379 -7.18 -2.43 -11.72
C LEU A 379 -5.73 -2.43 -12.20
N HIS A 380 -4.78 -2.39 -11.26
CA HIS A 380 -3.36 -2.37 -11.58
C HIS A 380 -2.93 -3.69 -12.25
N ARG A 381 -2.31 -3.56 -13.42
CA ARG A 381 -1.91 -4.71 -14.25
C ARG A 381 -0.49 -5.18 -13.92
N ASN A 382 -0.26 -6.48 -14.07
CA ASN A 382 1.05 -7.10 -14.02
C ASN A 382 1.83 -6.80 -15.31
N ILE A 383 2.59 -5.70 -15.26
CA ILE A 383 3.54 -5.30 -16.29
C ILE A 383 4.94 -5.68 -15.83
N ILE A 384 5.69 -6.37 -16.68
CA ILE A 384 7.05 -6.83 -16.37
C ILE A 384 8.03 -5.85 -16.99
N ASP A 385 8.80 -5.15 -16.15
CA ASP A 385 9.87 -4.26 -16.61
C ASP A 385 11.06 -5.05 -17.18
N GLY A 386 12.00 -4.33 -17.78
CA GLY A 386 13.16 -4.93 -18.44
C GLY A 386 14.06 -5.76 -17.51
N TYR A 387 14.24 -5.34 -16.26
CA TYR A 387 15.09 -6.06 -15.30
C TYR A 387 14.38 -7.29 -14.75
N SER A 388 13.13 -7.12 -14.31
CA SER A 388 12.28 -8.22 -13.85
C SER A 388 12.16 -9.32 -14.92
N TYR A 389 12.08 -8.93 -16.21
CA TYR A 389 12.11 -9.88 -17.32
C TYR A 389 13.39 -10.73 -17.31
N TYR A 390 14.57 -10.11 -17.17
CA TYR A 390 15.83 -10.86 -17.17
C TYR A 390 16.04 -11.69 -15.90
N PHE A 391 15.59 -11.22 -14.72
CA PHE A 391 15.56 -12.04 -13.51
C PHE A 391 14.72 -13.31 -13.72
N LEU A 392 13.49 -13.16 -14.19
CA LEU A 392 12.63 -14.31 -14.47
C LEU A 392 13.19 -15.21 -15.58
N SER A 393 13.76 -14.65 -16.65
CA SER A 393 14.47 -15.43 -17.68
C SER A 393 15.60 -16.26 -17.07
N PHE A 394 16.34 -15.72 -16.10
CA PHE A 394 17.40 -16.44 -15.40
C PHE A 394 16.83 -17.61 -14.61
N TYR A 395 15.78 -17.36 -13.80
CA TYR A 395 15.13 -18.42 -13.03
C TYR A 395 14.42 -19.46 -13.91
N MET A 396 14.09 -19.13 -15.15
CA MET A 396 13.56 -20.09 -16.12
C MET A 396 14.67 -20.80 -16.90
N GLY A 397 15.94 -20.58 -16.59
CA GLY A 397 17.08 -21.23 -17.24
C GLY A 397 17.42 -20.71 -18.63
N ASP A 398 16.94 -19.52 -19.03
CA ASP A 398 17.40 -18.85 -20.24
C ASP A 398 18.71 -18.09 -19.98
N PHE A 399 19.76 -18.86 -19.64
CA PHE A 399 21.06 -18.33 -19.28
C PHE A 399 21.73 -17.58 -20.45
N ILE A 400 21.43 -17.97 -21.70
CA ILE A 400 22.01 -17.33 -22.89
C ILE A 400 21.52 -15.89 -23.01
N SER A 401 20.21 -15.66 -22.98
CA SER A 401 19.64 -14.31 -23.08
C SER A 401 20.10 -13.43 -21.93
N VAL A 402 20.12 -13.97 -20.70
CA VAL A 402 20.52 -13.23 -19.50
C VAL A 402 22.00 -12.86 -19.56
N LYS A 403 22.89 -13.77 -19.98
CA LYS A 403 24.31 -13.47 -20.16
C LYS A 403 24.53 -12.40 -21.24
N SER A 404 23.72 -12.40 -22.30
CA SER A 404 23.77 -11.37 -23.34
C SER A 404 23.33 -10.00 -22.81
N ALA A 405 22.25 -9.95 -22.03
CA ALA A 405 21.76 -8.73 -21.37
C ALA A 405 22.71 -8.22 -20.27
N SER A 406 23.53 -9.11 -19.71
CA SER A 406 24.56 -8.79 -18.71
C SER A 406 25.83 -8.19 -19.30
N LYS A 407 25.72 -7.44 -20.40
CA LYS A 407 26.84 -6.73 -21.03
C LYS A 407 26.63 -5.23 -20.84
N ASN A 408 27.68 -4.55 -20.42
CA ASN A 408 27.63 -3.10 -20.28
C ASN A 408 28.13 -2.42 -21.57
N PRO A 409 27.29 -1.63 -22.27
CA PRO A 409 27.74 -0.87 -23.43
C PRO A 409 28.82 0.16 -23.09
N ALA A 410 28.87 0.66 -21.85
CA ALA A 410 29.88 1.60 -21.36
C ALA A 410 31.17 0.92 -20.83
N GLY A 411 31.32 -0.40 -21.01
CA GLY A 411 32.52 -1.13 -20.59
C GLY A 411 32.59 -1.41 -19.08
N SER A 412 33.71 -1.09 -18.44
CA SER A 412 33.97 -1.44 -17.03
C SER A 412 33.32 -0.49 -16.00
N LEU A 413 32.82 0.67 -16.42
CA LEU A 413 32.19 1.69 -15.56
C LEU A 413 30.73 1.92 -15.97
N GLY A 414 29.91 2.49 -15.08
CA GLY A 414 28.51 2.79 -15.40
C GLY A 414 27.55 1.60 -15.28
N TRP A 415 27.77 0.70 -14.31
CA TRP A 415 26.90 -0.46 -14.08
C TRP A 415 25.55 -0.11 -13.44
N SER A 416 25.39 1.08 -12.85
CA SER A 416 24.21 1.46 -12.06
C SER A 416 22.90 1.44 -12.84
N SER A 417 22.93 1.78 -14.13
CA SER A 417 21.77 1.81 -15.02
C SER A 417 21.66 0.59 -15.94
N SER A 418 22.47 -0.46 -15.73
CA SER A 418 22.47 -1.66 -16.56
C SER A 418 22.25 -2.95 -15.76
N PHE A 419 21.61 -3.93 -16.39
CA PHE A 419 21.32 -5.23 -15.78
C PHE A 419 22.58 -6.03 -15.40
N ILE A 420 23.76 -5.70 -15.97
CA ILE A 420 25.03 -6.39 -15.67
C ILE A 420 25.33 -6.52 -14.16
N ARG A 421 24.93 -5.52 -13.35
CA ARG A 421 25.15 -5.53 -11.91
C ARG A 421 24.43 -6.69 -11.23
N TYR A 422 23.25 -7.06 -11.72
CA TYR A 422 22.46 -8.18 -11.22
C TYR A 422 22.88 -9.49 -11.90
N GLY A 423 23.00 -9.47 -13.23
CA GLY A 423 23.29 -10.67 -14.00
C GLY A 423 24.61 -11.35 -13.63
N ILE A 424 25.70 -10.59 -13.47
CA ILE A 424 26.99 -11.16 -13.03
C ILE A 424 26.85 -11.83 -11.65
N ARG A 425 26.16 -11.17 -10.72
CA ARG A 425 25.92 -11.68 -9.37
C ARG A 425 25.08 -12.96 -9.37
N LEU A 426 24.01 -13.02 -10.17
CA LEU A 426 23.19 -14.22 -10.35
C LEU A 426 24.02 -15.40 -10.87
N PHE A 427 24.86 -15.19 -11.89
CA PHE A 427 25.72 -16.25 -12.41
C PHE A 427 26.78 -16.71 -11.41
N LEU A 428 27.42 -15.79 -10.68
CA LEU A 428 28.37 -16.16 -9.63
C LEU A 428 27.68 -16.98 -8.51
N LEU A 429 26.51 -16.54 -8.06
CA LEU A 429 25.72 -17.26 -7.05
C LEU A 429 25.29 -18.65 -7.53
N TYR A 430 24.92 -18.77 -8.80
CA TYR A 430 24.56 -20.05 -9.40
C TYR A 430 25.76 -21.00 -9.55
N LEU A 431 26.95 -20.50 -9.90
CA LEU A 431 28.15 -21.33 -10.00
C LEU A 431 28.70 -21.79 -8.65
N TYR A 432 28.42 -21.04 -7.57
CA TYR A 432 28.82 -21.39 -6.21
C TYR A 432 28.25 -22.73 -5.76
N SER A 433 29.07 -23.65 -5.27
CA SER A 433 28.65 -25.05 -5.08
C SER A 433 28.37 -25.46 -3.63
N LYS A 434 28.82 -24.68 -2.64
CA LYS A 434 28.69 -25.03 -1.22
C LYS A 434 27.25 -24.87 -0.74
N SER A 435 26.87 -25.71 0.23
CA SER A 435 25.53 -25.75 0.81
C SER A 435 25.18 -24.50 1.63
N LEU A 436 26.18 -23.91 2.30
CA LEU A 436 26.04 -22.66 3.06
C LEU A 436 26.82 -21.53 2.38
N PRO A 437 26.30 -20.29 2.40
CA PRO A 437 26.97 -19.17 1.79
C PRO A 437 28.19 -18.74 2.62
N SER A 438 29.28 -18.40 1.93
CA SER A 438 30.38 -17.61 2.50
C SER A 438 29.92 -16.17 2.77
N LYS A 439 30.78 -15.35 3.39
CA LYS A 439 30.55 -13.90 3.52
C LYS A 439 30.25 -13.23 2.17
N ALA A 440 30.99 -13.62 1.13
CA ALA A 440 30.83 -13.05 -0.21
C ALA A 440 29.55 -13.56 -0.88
N ALA A 441 29.25 -14.86 -0.78
CA ALA A 441 28.01 -15.44 -1.32
C ALA A 441 26.76 -14.87 -0.63
N GLY A 442 26.80 -14.70 0.70
CA GLY A 442 25.71 -14.10 1.47
C GLY A 442 25.49 -12.63 1.10
N SER A 443 26.57 -11.86 0.90
CA SER A 443 26.49 -10.48 0.41
C SER A 443 25.85 -10.41 -0.99
N ILE A 444 26.22 -11.31 -1.91
CA ILE A 444 25.59 -11.39 -3.23
C ILE A 444 24.12 -11.79 -3.12
N ALA A 445 23.79 -12.80 -2.32
CA ALA A 445 22.43 -13.28 -2.14
C ALA A 445 21.51 -12.18 -1.61
N ASN A 446 21.97 -11.37 -0.65
CA ASN A 446 21.21 -10.24 -0.14
C ASN A 446 21.03 -9.11 -1.16
N TYR A 447 21.95 -8.97 -2.12
CA TYR A 447 21.89 -7.95 -3.15
C TYR A 447 20.91 -8.29 -4.29
N VAL A 448 20.83 -9.57 -4.68
CA VAL A 448 19.98 -10.02 -5.80
C VAL A 448 18.67 -10.66 -5.34
N GLY A 449 18.55 -10.96 -4.04
CA GLY A 449 17.37 -11.57 -3.45
C GLY A 449 16.26 -10.57 -3.17
N PHE A 450 15.13 -11.10 -2.68
CA PHE A 450 14.01 -10.31 -2.19
C PHE A 450 14.08 -10.17 -0.65
N PRO A 451 13.43 -9.13 -0.07
CA PRO A 451 13.39 -8.94 1.37
C PRO A 451 12.85 -10.16 2.13
N ASP A 452 13.45 -10.46 3.28
CA ASP A 452 12.95 -11.51 4.18
C ASP A 452 11.52 -11.16 4.66
N MET A 453 10.68 -12.18 4.81
CA MET A 453 9.31 -12.00 5.30
C MET A 453 9.36 -11.55 6.76
N LYS A 454 9.07 -10.28 7.00
CA LYS A 454 8.66 -9.78 8.31
C LYS A 454 7.13 -9.71 8.26
N ASP A 455 6.46 -10.56 9.03
CA ASP A 455 5.01 -10.51 9.24
C ASP A 455 4.15 -10.82 7.99
N ALA A 456 4.21 -12.07 7.49
CA ALA A 456 3.24 -12.54 6.52
C ALA A 456 2.11 -13.33 7.22
N ASP A 457 0.87 -12.82 7.17
CA ASP A 457 -0.32 -13.50 7.70
C ASP A 457 -0.66 -14.82 6.97
N CYS A 458 0.04 -15.13 5.86
CA CYS A 458 -0.25 -16.24 4.95
C CYS A 458 1.00 -17.09 4.64
N VAL A 459 1.71 -17.56 5.67
CA VAL A 459 2.87 -18.47 5.52
C VAL A 459 2.40 -19.92 5.43
N MET A 460 2.64 -20.58 4.30
CA MET A 460 2.37 -22.02 4.14
C MET A 460 3.44 -22.89 4.80
N GLY A 461 3.14 -24.18 5.05
CA GLY A 461 4.05 -25.09 5.76
C GLY A 461 5.46 -25.17 5.15
N PHE A 462 5.57 -25.29 3.83
CA PHE A 462 6.88 -25.31 3.15
C PHE A 462 7.63 -23.97 3.25
N GLU A 463 6.92 -22.84 3.34
CA GLU A 463 7.54 -21.53 3.53
C GLU A 463 8.05 -21.38 4.96
N GLN A 464 7.31 -21.93 5.94
CA GLN A 464 7.72 -21.98 7.33
C GLN A 464 9.02 -22.80 7.49
N GLU A 465 9.13 -23.96 6.85
CA GLU A 465 10.37 -24.76 6.83
C GLU A 465 11.55 -23.96 6.26
N ILE A 466 11.33 -23.23 5.15
CA ILE A 466 12.34 -22.36 4.53
C ILE A 466 12.79 -21.26 5.51
N ILE A 467 11.86 -20.65 6.24
CA ILE A 467 12.13 -19.59 7.22
C ILE A 467 12.90 -20.15 8.41
N GLU A 468 12.52 -21.31 8.93
CA GLU A 468 13.19 -21.97 10.05
C GLU A 468 14.63 -22.38 9.69
N GLU A 469 14.84 -22.95 8.50
CA GLU A 469 16.18 -23.23 7.98
C GLU A 469 17.02 -21.96 7.85
N SER A 470 16.38 -20.86 7.42
CA SER A 470 17.03 -19.55 7.25
C SER A 470 17.57 -19.03 8.57
N GLN A 471 16.73 -19.10 9.63
CA GLN A 471 17.09 -18.70 10.99
C GLN A 471 18.17 -19.60 11.59
N LEU A 472 18.04 -20.92 11.43
CA LEU A 472 19.00 -21.91 11.94
C LEU A 472 20.40 -21.69 11.38
N HIS A 473 20.49 -21.45 10.06
CA HIS A 473 21.76 -21.31 9.36
C HIS A 473 22.24 -19.86 9.24
N LYS A 474 21.46 -18.88 9.71
CA LYS A 474 21.72 -17.44 9.58
C LYS A 474 21.96 -17.03 8.12
N VAL A 475 21.12 -17.54 7.23
CA VAL A 475 21.10 -17.20 5.80
C VAL A 475 19.86 -16.37 5.48
N SER A 476 19.68 -15.93 4.24
CA SER A 476 18.44 -15.26 3.81
C SER A 476 17.40 -16.28 3.35
N VAL A 477 16.11 -15.92 3.44
CA VAL A 477 15.01 -16.76 2.92
C VAL A 477 15.19 -17.00 1.42
N PHE A 478 15.64 -15.97 0.71
CA PHE A 478 16.01 -16.06 -0.69
C PHE A 478 17.03 -17.17 -0.98
N TRP A 479 18.07 -17.32 -0.15
CA TRP A 479 19.10 -18.36 -0.35
C TRP A 479 18.48 -19.76 -0.38
N ASN A 480 17.60 -20.05 0.57
CA ASN A 480 16.95 -21.36 0.69
C ASN A 480 16.02 -21.66 -0.48
N TYR A 481 15.27 -20.65 -0.95
CA TYR A 481 14.50 -20.76 -2.20
C TYR A 481 15.40 -21.00 -3.41
N PHE A 482 16.50 -20.24 -3.52
CA PHE A 482 17.43 -20.32 -4.62
C PHE A 482 18.07 -21.72 -4.72
N GLN A 483 18.49 -22.31 -3.60
CA GLN A 483 19.08 -23.66 -3.58
C GLN A 483 18.08 -24.74 -4.02
N ARG A 484 16.82 -24.66 -3.55
CA ARG A 484 15.74 -25.57 -3.98
C ARG A 484 15.50 -25.47 -5.48
N TRP A 485 15.36 -24.25 -6.00
CA TRP A 485 15.19 -23.98 -7.42
C TRP A 485 16.35 -24.49 -8.28
N LYS A 486 17.59 -24.23 -7.85
CA LYS A 486 18.81 -24.54 -8.61
C LYS A 486 18.93 -26.01 -8.99
N ALA A 487 18.40 -26.93 -8.17
CA ALA A 487 18.40 -28.36 -8.45
C ALA A 487 17.66 -28.75 -9.75
N TYR A 488 16.71 -27.92 -10.21
CA TYR A 488 15.88 -28.17 -11.39
C TYR A 488 16.50 -27.68 -12.70
N TYR A 489 17.55 -26.86 -12.62
CA TYR A 489 18.22 -26.28 -13.79
C TYR A 489 19.70 -26.63 -13.78
N PRO A 490 20.09 -27.91 -13.94
CA PRO A 490 21.49 -28.29 -14.03
C PRO A 490 22.11 -27.81 -15.35
N ILE A 491 23.36 -27.33 -15.29
CA ILE A 491 24.17 -27.05 -16.49
C ILE A 491 25.43 -27.91 -16.52
N GLU A 492 25.92 -28.18 -17.72
CA GLU A 492 27.11 -29.00 -17.95
C GLU A 492 28.38 -28.33 -17.46
N GLN A 493 29.38 -29.13 -17.09
CA GLN A 493 30.65 -28.62 -16.57
C GLN A 493 31.40 -27.73 -17.57
N ALA A 494 31.29 -28.00 -18.87
CA ALA A 494 31.87 -27.18 -19.92
C ALA A 494 31.22 -25.78 -19.96
N GLU A 495 29.91 -25.72 -19.81
CA GLU A 495 29.17 -24.46 -19.76
C GLU A 495 29.50 -23.67 -18.48
N LYS A 496 29.58 -24.34 -17.32
CA LYS A 496 30.05 -23.71 -16.06
C LYS A 496 31.39 -23.01 -16.24
N LYS A 497 32.36 -23.69 -16.87
CA LYS A 497 33.69 -23.12 -17.16
C LYS A 497 33.61 -21.92 -18.10
N SER A 498 32.76 -21.98 -19.12
CA SER A 498 32.53 -20.87 -20.06
C SER A 498 31.88 -19.64 -19.39
N ILE A 499 30.92 -19.86 -18.50
CA ILE A 499 30.29 -18.79 -17.71
C ILE A 499 31.31 -18.20 -16.74
N LEU A 500 32.06 -19.03 -16.02
CA LEU A 500 33.09 -18.57 -15.08
C LEU A 500 34.15 -17.73 -15.79
N SER A 501 34.67 -18.19 -16.93
CA SER A 501 35.69 -17.44 -17.69
C SER A 501 35.20 -16.05 -18.12
N TRP A 502 33.94 -15.96 -18.55
CA TRP A 502 33.32 -14.67 -18.87
C TRP A 502 33.14 -13.79 -17.62
N ALA A 503 32.64 -14.35 -16.52
CA ALA A 503 32.41 -13.62 -15.28
C ALA A 503 33.72 -13.12 -14.68
N GLU A 504 34.77 -13.96 -14.64
CA GLU A 504 36.12 -13.61 -14.19
C GLU A 504 36.67 -12.42 -14.98
N LYS A 505 36.65 -12.48 -16.31
CA LYS A 505 37.12 -11.37 -17.16
C LYS A 505 36.38 -10.07 -16.88
N THR A 506 35.05 -10.14 -16.76
CA THR A 506 34.21 -8.98 -16.47
C THR A 506 34.50 -8.41 -15.09
N VAL A 507 34.62 -9.25 -14.07
CA VAL A 507 34.89 -8.85 -12.69
C VAL A 507 36.27 -8.22 -12.55
N TYR A 508 37.33 -8.80 -13.15
CA TYR A 508 38.67 -8.22 -13.08
C TYR A 508 38.75 -6.86 -13.77
N SER A 509 38.16 -6.76 -14.97
CA SER A 509 38.08 -5.49 -15.71
C SER A 509 37.34 -4.41 -14.90
N ARG A 510 36.27 -4.79 -14.20
CA ARG A 510 35.50 -3.92 -13.31
C ARG A 510 36.31 -3.50 -12.08
N ALA A 511 36.95 -4.44 -11.40
CA ALA A 511 37.78 -4.18 -10.22
C ALA A 511 38.93 -3.23 -10.55
N ASP A 512 39.62 -3.47 -11.66
CA ASP A 512 40.73 -2.62 -12.11
C ASP A 512 40.27 -1.18 -12.38
N ALA A 513 39.17 -1.00 -13.10
CA ALA A 513 38.62 0.31 -13.38
C ALA A 513 38.20 1.05 -12.10
N ILE A 514 37.58 0.35 -11.15
CA ILE A 514 37.11 0.93 -9.89
C ILE A 514 38.26 1.35 -8.98
N VAL A 515 39.25 0.49 -8.80
CA VAL A 515 40.36 0.76 -7.88
C VAL A 515 41.30 1.80 -8.49
N SER A 516 41.63 1.70 -9.78
CA SER A 516 42.46 2.72 -10.46
C SER A 516 41.77 4.08 -10.56
N GLY A 517 40.45 4.10 -10.81
CA GLY A 517 39.63 5.31 -10.83
C GLY A 517 39.32 5.90 -9.45
N LYS A 518 39.78 5.26 -8.36
CA LYS A 518 39.57 5.69 -6.96
C LYS A 518 38.09 5.83 -6.56
N HIS A 519 37.20 5.01 -7.12
CA HIS A 519 35.78 5.00 -6.78
C HIS A 519 35.54 4.28 -5.44
N ARG A 520 35.92 4.94 -4.33
CA ARG A 520 36.00 4.33 -2.98
C ARG A 520 34.68 3.72 -2.48
N ASN A 521 33.56 4.32 -2.87
CA ASN A 521 32.21 3.83 -2.52
C ASN A 521 31.88 2.46 -3.16
N GLN A 522 32.65 2.00 -4.14
CA GLN A 522 32.43 0.74 -4.86
C GLN A 522 33.49 -0.33 -4.53
N TYR A 523 34.40 -0.07 -3.58
CA TYR A 523 35.44 -1.02 -3.19
C TYR A 523 34.88 -2.31 -2.58
N ALA A 524 33.85 -2.21 -1.74
CA ALA A 524 33.19 -3.37 -1.16
C ALA A 524 32.55 -4.25 -2.26
N GLU A 525 31.86 -3.62 -3.22
CA GLU A 525 31.26 -4.33 -4.37
C GLU A 525 32.30 -5.18 -5.11
N VAL A 526 33.43 -4.59 -5.52
CA VAL A 526 34.41 -5.32 -6.33
C VAL A 526 35.19 -6.35 -5.50
N ALA A 527 35.40 -6.11 -4.20
CA ALA A 527 36.00 -7.09 -3.30
C ALA A 527 35.13 -8.35 -3.14
N VAL A 528 33.79 -8.18 -3.00
CA VAL A 528 32.83 -9.30 -2.96
C VAL A 528 32.90 -10.12 -4.24
N LEU A 529 32.87 -9.46 -5.40
CA LEU A 529 32.88 -10.14 -6.70
C LEU A 529 34.18 -10.92 -6.92
N LEU A 530 35.34 -10.32 -6.57
CA LEU A 530 36.63 -10.98 -6.65
C LEU A 530 36.71 -12.21 -5.73
N ALA A 531 36.22 -12.09 -4.49
CA ALA A 531 36.19 -13.21 -3.55
C ALA A 531 35.36 -14.37 -4.09
N MET A 532 34.17 -14.08 -4.63
CA MET A 532 33.30 -15.08 -5.25
C MET A 532 33.95 -15.80 -6.42
N VAL A 533 34.64 -15.08 -7.31
CA VAL A 533 35.39 -15.71 -8.41
C VAL A 533 36.46 -16.67 -7.86
N GLY A 534 37.20 -16.26 -6.83
CA GLY A 534 38.19 -17.12 -6.19
C GLY A 534 37.58 -18.37 -5.55
N GLU A 535 36.47 -18.23 -4.83
CA GLU A 535 35.76 -19.35 -4.21
C GLU A 535 35.25 -20.36 -5.25
N ILE A 536 34.63 -19.87 -6.32
CA ILE A 536 34.12 -20.72 -7.40
C ILE A 536 35.28 -21.42 -8.12
N LYS A 537 36.41 -20.74 -8.36
CA LYS A 537 37.60 -21.35 -8.97
C LYS A 537 38.16 -22.49 -8.12
N GLU A 538 38.22 -22.30 -6.80
CA GLU A 538 38.62 -23.37 -5.87
C GLU A 538 37.65 -24.56 -5.92
N ASP A 539 36.35 -24.30 -5.86
CA ASP A 539 35.30 -25.32 -5.97
C ASP A 539 35.37 -26.09 -7.31
N MET A 540 35.82 -25.43 -8.39
CA MET A 540 36.01 -26.02 -9.71
C MET A 540 37.41 -26.64 -9.93
N GLY A 541 38.25 -26.74 -8.89
CA GLY A 541 39.51 -27.47 -8.90
C GLY A 541 40.77 -26.63 -9.08
N THR A 542 40.68 -25.30 -9.07
CA THR A 542 41.85 -24.41 -9.09
C THR A 542 42.33 -24.15 -7.66
N ALA A 543 43.28 -24.96 -7.19
CA ALA A 543 43.80 -24.84 -5.84
C ALA A 543 44.36 -23.43 -5.57
N ARG A 544 44.04 -22.89 -4.38
CA ARG A 544 44.55 -21.61 -3.87
C ARG A 544 44.16 -20.36 -4.69
N ALA A 545 43.13 -20.44 -5.53
CA ALA A 545 42.73 -19.32 -6.38
C ALA A 545 42.37 -18.05 -5.59
N ARG A 546 41.80 -18.16 -4.38
CA ARG A 546 41.52 -16.97 -3.54
C ARG A 546 42.79 -16.28 -3.08
N GLU A 547 43.77 -17.04 -2.62
CA GLU A 547 45.05 -16.50 -2.14
C GLU A 547 45.81 -15.80 -3.27
N GLU A 548 45.79 -16.40 -4.47
CA GLU A 548 46.43 -15.84 -5.67
C GLU A 548 45.80 -14.52 -6.09
N ILE A 549 44.46 -14.47 -6.19
CA ILE A 549 43.73 -13.23 -6.54
C ILE A 549 43.99 -12.15 -5.48
N PHE A 550 43.91 -12.50 -4.20
CA PHE A 550 44.18 -11.56 -3.11
C PHE A 550 45.61 -11.00 -3.20
N ALA A 551 46.62 -11.86 -3.40
CA ALA A 551 48.02 -11.45 -3.52
C ALA A 551 48.26 -10.57 -4.76
N GLU A 552 47.61 -10.90 -5.89
CA GLU A 552 47.69 -10.11 -7.12
C GLU A 552 47.20 -8.68 -6.90
N TYR A 553 45.97 -8.51 -6.39
CA TYR A 553 45.38 -7.19 -6.16
C TYR A 553 46.06 -6.41 -5.04
N LYS A 554 46.62 -7.11 -4.04
CA LYS A 554 47.49 -6.50 -3.02
C LYS A 554 48.77 -5.90 -3.63
N ARG A 555 49.41 -6.62 -4.56
CA ARG A 555 50.60 -6.15 -5.28
C ARG A 555 50.28 -5.03 -6.27
N LYS A 556 49.14 -5.12 -6.97
CA LYS A 556 48.71 -4.17 -7.99
C LYS A 556 48.29 -2.82 -7.40
N TYR A 557 47.66 -2.83 -6.22
CA TYR A 557 47.13 -1.63 -5.57
C TYR A 557 47.61 -1.47 -4.11
N PRO A 558 48.93 -1.35 -3.86
CA PRO A 558 49.49 -1.39 -2.51
C PRO A 558 49.14 -0.14 -1.66
N ARG A 559 48.81 0.98 -2.32
CA ARG A 559 48.47 2.26 -1.67
C ARG A 559 46.96 2.46 -1.43
N HIS A 560 46.12 1.46 -1.70
CA HIS A 560 44.66 1.57 -1.59
C HIS A 560 44.15 0.89 -0.32
N SER A 561 44.54 1.40 0.85
CA SER A 561 44.28 0.76 2.16
C SER A 561 42.79 0.45 2.43
N SER A 562 41.87 1.33 2.02
CA SER A 562 40.43 1.09 2.12
C SER A 562 39.98 -0.13 1.29
N PHE A 563 40.46 -0.27 0.06
CA PHE A 563 40.18 -1.44 -0.77
C PHE A 563 40.80 -2.71 -0.19
N GLN A 564 42.03 -2.63 0.33
CA GLN A 564 42.69 -3.77 0.99
C GLN A 564 41.92 -4.24 2.24
N LYS A 565 41.25 -3.32 2.96
CA LYS A 565 40.39 -3.66 4.10
C LYS A 565 39.18 -4.49 3.65
N GLU A 566 38.49 -4.07 2.59
CA GLU A 566 37.37 -4.82 2.02
C GLU A 566 37.81 -6.20 1.51
N MET A 567 38.93 -6.26 0.79
CA MET A 567 39.51 -7.52 0.31
C MET A 567 39.77 -8.50 1.47
N LYS A 568 40.39 -8.04 2.56
CA LYS A 568 40.63 -8.89 3.75
C LYS A 568 39.33 -9.40 4.37
N TYR A 569 38.30 -8.55 4.43
CA TYR A 569 37.02 -8.92 5.02
C TYR A 569 36.32 -10.05 4.26
N TYR A 570 36.28 -9.96 2.92
CA TYR A 570 35.56 -10.93 2.08
C TYR A 570 36.36 -12.18 1.71
N PHE A 571 37.68 -12.08 1.56
CA PHE A 571 38.52 -13.25 1.22
C PHE A 571 38.79 -14.17 2.42
N ASP A 572 38.54 -13.69 3.65
CA ASP A 572 38.81 -14.41 4.91
C ASP A 572 40.28 -14.88 5.04
N VAL A 573 41.20 -14.17 4.38
CA VAL A 573 42.65 -14.43 4.43
C VAL A 573 43.23 -13.67 5.62
N LYS A 574 43.89 -14.41 6.53
CA LYS A 574 44.55 -13.85 7.72
C LYS A 574 45.78 -12.99 7.37
#